data_AF-A0A3Q1H595-F1
#
_entry.id   AF-A0A3Q1H595-F1
#
_cell.length_a   1.000
_cell.length_b   1.000
_cell.length_c   1.000
_cell.angle_alpha   90.00
_cell.angle_beta   90.00
_cell.angle_gamma   90.00
#
_symmetry.space_group_name_H-M   'P 1'
#
loop_
_entity.id
_entity.type
_entity.pdbx_description
1 polymer ?
#
loop_
_entity_poly.entity_id
_entity_poly.type
_entity_poly.pdbx_seq_one_letter_code
_entity_poly.pdbx_strand_id
1 'polypeptide(L)'
;MMLSDFICGPGMGAPLVTVALVARTVAQLWGKPLLGVNHCIGHIEMGRLITKANNPTVLYVSGGNTQVIAYSERRYRIFGETIDIAVGNCLDRFARVIKISNDPSPGYNIEQMAKK
;
A
#
# COMPACT_ATOMS: atom_id res chain seq x y z
N MET A 1 -4.10 -3.69 -25.73
CA MET A 1 -2.95 -2.76 -25.78
C MET A 1 -2.17 -2.96 -24.49
N MET A 2 -0.93 -3.47 -24.56
CA MET A 2 -0.11 -3.73 -23.36
C MET A 2 0.52 -2.41 -22.90
N LEU A 3 0.24 -2.01 -21.65
CA LEU A 3 0.75 -0.79 -21.02
C LEU A 3 1.84 -1.16 -20.01
N SER A 4 2.78 -0.23 -19.78
CA SER A 4 3.71 -0.31 -18.66
C SER A 4 3.22 0.62 -17.56
N ASP A 5 3.08 0.10 -16.33
CA ASP A 5 2.54 0.85 -15.20
C ASP A 5 3.52 0.86 -14.02
N PHE A 6 3.53 1.92 -13.22
CA PHE A 6 4.36 1.99 -12.01
C PHE A 6 3.69 2.75 -10.88
N ILE A 7 4.12 2.50 -9.64
CA ILE A 7 3.61 3.21 -8.46
C ILE A 7 4.25 4.60 -8.40
N CYS A 8 3.42 5.64 -8.55
CA CYS A 8 3.86 7.04 -8.49
C CYS A 8 3.87 7.58 -7.04
N GLY A 9 3.11 6.94 -6.14
CA GLY A 9 3.03 7.27 -4.72
C GLY A 9 1.62 7.08 -4.15
N PRO A 10 1.40 7.37 -2.86
CA PRO A 10 2.40 7.80 -1.87
C PRO A 10 3.38 6.68 -1.47
N GLY A 11 4.53 7.03 -0.88
CA GLY A 11 5.55 6.09 -0.44
C GLY A 11 6.90 6.74 -0.12
N MET A 12 7.90 5.94 0.24
CA MET A 12 9.26 6.44 0.50
C MET A 12 9.92 6.94 -0.80
N GLY A 13 10.51 8.13 -0.75
CA GLY A 13 11.08 8.79 -1.92
C GLY A 13 12.13 7.97 -2.67
N ALA A 14 13.11 7.40 -1.96
CA ALA A 14 14.19 6.64 -2.60
C ALA A 14 13.66 5.41 -3.38
N PRO A 15 12.84 4.51 -2.78
CA PRO A 15 12.21 3.42 -3.53
C PRO A 15 11.34 3.89 -4.70
N LEU A 16 10.57 4.97 -4.55
CA LEU A 16 9.74 5.50 -5.64
C LEU A 16 10.58 5.98 -6.82
N VAL A 17 11.71 6.67 -6.57
CA VAL A 17 12.64 7.10 -7.62
C VAL A 17 13.22 5.90 -8.35
N THR A 18 13.65 4.86 -7.62
CA THR A 18 14.18 3.63 -8.23
C THR A 18 13.14 2.96 -9.13
N VAL A 19 11.90 2.80 -8.66
CA VAL A 19 10.81 2.18 -9.44
C VAL A 19 10.48 3.02 -10.68
N ALA A 20 10.41 4.34 -10.54
CA ALA A 20 10.15 5.24 -11.67
C ALA A 20 11.24 5.16 -12.74
N LEU A 21 12.52 5.05 -12.34
CA LEU A 21 13.64 4.94 -13.26
C LEU A 21 13.62 3.61 -14.03
N VAL A 22 13.35 2.50 -13.32
CA VAL A 22 13.22 1.18 -13.94
C VAL A 22 12.05 1.17 -14.93
N ALA A 23 10.88 1.66 -14.51
CA ALA A 23 9.68 1.65 -15.34
C ALA A 23 9.81 2.51 -16.60
N ARG A 24 10.46 3.69 -16.50
CA ARG A 24 10.76 4.54 -17.67
C ARG A 24 11.72 3.87 -18.63
N THR A 25 12.78 3.26 -18.13
CA THR A 25 13.75 2.52 -18.95
C THR A 25 13.08 1.40 -19.73
N VAL A 26 12.26 0.60 -19.05
CA VAL A 26 11.45 -0.49 -19.65
C VAL A 26 10.51 0.06 -20.73
N ALA A 27 9.72 1.10 -20.41
CA ALA A 27 8.78 1.68 -21.38
C ALA A 27 9.48 2.22 -22.63
N GLN A 28 10.65 2.85 -22.47
CA GLN A 28 11.46 3.35 -23.59
C GLN A 28 12.06 2.23 -24.44
N LEU A 29 12.57 1.16 -23.81
CA LEU A 29 13.16 0.02 -24.51
C LEU A 29 12.14 -0.70 -25.41
N TRP A 30 10.89 -0.82 -24.96
CA TRP A 30 9.84 -1.53 -25.70
C TRP A 30 8.86 -0.61 -26.45
N GLY A 31 9.10 0.71 -26.47
CA GLY A 31 8.22 1.68 -27.12
C GLY A 31 6.79 1.64 -26.59
N LYS A 32 6.61 1.38 -25.30
CA LYS A 32 5.29 1.26 -24.65
C LYS A 32 4.90 2.56 -23.94
N PRO A 33 3.60 2.88 -23.85
CA PRO A 33 3.14 3.96 -22.99
C PRO A 33 3.43 3.61 -21.52
N LEU A 34 3.79 4.63 -20.73
CA LEU A 34 4.00 4.50 -19.28
C LEU A 34 2.89 5.23 -18.53
N LEU A 35 2.22 4.55 -17.60
CA LEU A 35 1.18 5.13 -16.75
C LEU A 35 1.61 5.14 -15.27
N GLY A 36 1.41 6.27 -14.60
CA GLY A 36 1.58 6.40 -13.15
C GLY A 36 0.32 5.99 -12.42
N VAL A 37 0.45 5.09 -11.43
CA VAL A 37 -0.65 4.57 -10.62
C VAL A 37 -0.50 5.04 -9.18
N ASN A 38 -1.62 5.43 -8.56
CA ASN A 38 -1.66 5.73 -7.13
C ASN A 38 -1.65 4.43 -6.31
N HIS A 39 -0.73 4.33 -5.36
CA HIS A 39 -0.52 3.14 -4.55
C HIS A 39 -1.79 2.69 -3.80
N CYS A 40 -2.44 3.61 -3.11
CA CYS A 40 -3.62 3.33 -2.29
C CYS A 40 -4.83 2.92 -3.16
N ILE A 41 -5.05 3.61 -4.28
CA ILE A 41 -6.13 3.28 -5.21
C ILE A 41 -5.87 1.91 -5.86
N GLY A 42 -4.61 1.58 -6.16
CA GLY A 42 -4.23 0.26 -6.66
C GLY A 42 -4.66 -0.88 -5.74
N HIS A 43 -4.48 -0.72 -4.42
CA HIS A 43 -4.98 -1.69 -3.44
C HIS A 43 -6.51 -1.81 -3.47
N ILE A 44 -7.23 -0.70 -3.54
CA ILE A 44 -8.70 -0.68 -3.54
C ILE A 44 -9.26 -1.34 -4.79
N GLU A 45 -8.79 -0.95 -5.99
CA GLU A 45 -9.30 -1.50 -7.25
C GLU A 45 -8.97 -2.98 -7.41
N MET A 46 -7.77 -3.41 -7.00
CA MET A 46 -7.43 -4.83 -6.99
C MET A 46 -8.34 -5.63 -6.03
N GLY A 47 -8.59 -5.09 -4.84
CA GLY A 47 -9.52 -5.68 -3.87
C GLY A 47 -10.93 -5.79 -4.44
N ARG A 48 -11.45 -4.73 -5.07
CA ARG A 48 -12.75 -4.72 -5.74
C ARG A 48 -12.85 -5.76 -6.85
N LEU A 49 -11.80 -5.90 -7.67
CA LEU A 49 -11.75 -6.87 -8.76
C LEU A 49 -11.84 -8.31 -8.24
N ILE A 50 -11.02 -8.67 -7.25
CA ILE A 50 -10.97 -10.05 -6.70
C ILE A 50 -12.25 -10.38 -5.94
N THR A 51 -12.70 -9.47 -5.07
CA THR A 51 -13.82 -9.73 -4.16
C THR A 51 -15.19 -9.47 -4.80
N LYS A 52 -15.22 -8.82 -5.97
CA LYS A 52 -16.44 -8.31 -6.62
C LYS A 52 -17.22 -7.32 -5.76
N ALA A 53 -16.56 -6.66 -4.80
CA ALA A 53 -17.18 -5.66 -3.96
C ALA A 53 -17.63 -4.44 -4.78
N ASN A 54 -18.90 -4.08 -4.67
CA ASN A 54 -19.47 -2.90 -5.32
C ASN A 54 -19.45 -1.71 -4.35
N ASN A 55 -18.80 -0.62 -4.76
CA ASN A 55 -18.67 0.63 -4.01
C ASN A 55 -18.35 0.47 -2.50
N PRO A 56 -17.26 -0.22 -2.11
CA PRO A 56 -16.95 -0.48 -0.72
C PRO A 56 -16.41 0.76 0.02
N THR A 57 -16.66 0.82 1.32
CA THR A 57 -15.83 1.59 2.25
C THR A 57 -14.65 0.71 2.67
N VAL A 58 -13.44 1.15 2.38
CA VAL A 58 -12.22 0.35 2.55
C VAL A 58 -11.41 0.88 3.73
N LEU A 59 -11.15 -0.01 4.70
CA LEU A 59 -10.12 0.20 5.71
C LEU A 59 -8.78 -0.26 5.14
N TYR A 60 -7.94 0.69 4.76
CA TYR A 60 -6.60 0.46 4.23
C TYR A 60 -5.57 0.47 5.36
N VAL A 61 -5.04 -0.71 5.68
CA VAL A 61 -4.04 -0.93 6.73
C VAL A 61 -2.78 -1.54 6.12
N SER A 62 -1.66 -0.86 6.29
CA SER A 62 -0.34 -1.31 5.87
C SER A 62 0.73 -0.91 6.91
N GLY A 63 1.98 -1.27 6.64
CA GLY A 63 3.12 -0.79 7.43
C GLY A 63 3.27 0.74 7.40
N GLY A 64 2.84 1.40 6.33
CA GLY A 64 3.02 2.84 6.14
C GLY A 64 1.74 3.67 6.17
N ASN A 65 0.56 3.04 6.10
CA ASN A 65 -0.72 3.74 5.97
C ASN A 65 -1.79 3.10 6.85
N THR A 66 -2.68 3.94 7.38
CA THR A 66 -3.90 3.51 8.09
C THR A 66 -4.98 4.53 7.79
N GLN A 67 -5.88 4.20 6.86
CA GLN A 67 -6.83 5.14 6.27
C GLN A 67 -8.18 4.47 5.99
N VAL A 68 -9.28 5.18 6.18
CA VAL A 68 -10.63 4.81 5.77
C VAL A 68 -10.94 5.57 4.48
N ILE A 69 -11.08 4.83 3.37
CA ILE A 69 -11.23 5.40 2.04
C ILE A 69 -12.52 4.90 1.41
N ALA A 70 -13.30 5.80 0.83
CA ALA A 70 -14.48 5.42 0.04
C ALA A 70 -14.62 6.30 -1.21
N TYR A 71 -15.34 5.81 -2.20
CA TYR A 71 -15.65 6.57 -3.40
C TYR A 71 -16.85 7.49 -3.13
N SER A 72 -16.65 8.81 -3.24
CA SER A 72 -17.68 9.82 -3.02
C SER A 72 -17.43 11.01 -3.94
N GLU A 73 -18.51 11.59 -4.47
CA GLU A 73 -18.45 12.75 -5.38
C GLU A 73 -17.45 12.55 -6.55
N ARG A 74 -17.52 11.37 -7.19
CA ARG A 74 -16.68 10.97 -8.32
C ARG A 74 -15.18 10.86 -8.04
N ARG A 75 -14.76 10.79 -6.77
CA ARG A 75 -13.35 10.63 -6.38
C ARG A 75 -13.21 9.67 -5.20
N TYR A 76 -12.05 9.03 -5.06
CA TYR A 76 -11.68 8.40 -3.80
C TYR A 76 -11.34 9.47 -2.77
N ARG A 77 -11.97 9.38 -1.59
CA ARG A 77 -11.77 10.32 -0.48
C ARG A 77 -11.38 9.56 0.77
N ILE A 78 -10.47 10.15 1.53
CA ILE A 78 -10.09 9.70 2.86
C ILE A 78 -11.10 10.32 3.83
N PHE A 79 -11.84 9.47 4.53
CA PHE A 79 -12.82 9.89 5.55
C PHE A 79 -12.23 9.87 6.97
N GLY A 80 -11.17 9.11 7.17
CA GLY A 80 -10.41 9.08 8.41
C GLY A 80 -9.03 8.51 8.15
N GLU A 81 -8.03 8.97 8.89
CA GLU A 81 -6.68 8.45 8.83
C GLU A 81 -5.99 8.55 10.19
N THR A 82 -4.91 7.78 10.35
CA THR A 82 -4.04 7.97 11.51
C THR A 82 -3.42 9.37 11.49
N ILE A 83 -3.29 9.98 12.67
CA ILE A 83 -2.68 11.31 12.85
C ILE A 83 -1.18 11.24 13.09
N ASP A 84 -0.64 10.06 13.39
CA ASP A 84 0.76 9.87 13.77
C ASP A 84 1.44 8.77 12.94
N ILE A 85 1.34 7.50 13.36
CA ILE A 85 1.96 6.35 12.74
C ILE A 85 0.88 5.38 12.30
N ALA A 86 1.14 4.69 11.18
CA ALA A 86 0.31 3.58 10.76
C ALA A 86 0.37 2.44 11.79
N VAL A 87 -0.74 1.71 11.92
CA VAL A 87 -0.82 0.59 12.87
C VAL A 87 0.22 -0.50 12.58
N GLY A 88 0.55 -0.74 11.30
CA GLY A 88 1.62 -1.68 10.95
C GLY A 88 2.99 -1.21 11.47
N ASN A 89 3.33 0.08 11.34
CA ASN A 89 4.56 0.64 11.91
C ASN A 89 4.56 0.58 13.45
N CYS A 90 3.40 0.82 14.08
CA CYS A 90 3.24 0.71 15.53
C CYS A 90 3.60 -0.72 16.01
N LEU A 91 3.04 -1.74 15.36
CA LEU A 91 3.33 -3.14 15.65
C LEU A 91 4.80 -3.49 15.40
N ASP A 92 5.37 -3.04 14.29
CA ASP A 92 6.79 -3.28 13.97
C ASP A 92 7.73 -2.64 15.00
N ARG A 93 7.42 -1.43 15.47
CA ARG A 93 8.18 -0.76 16.53
C ARG A 93 8.03 -1.49 17.85
N PHE A 94 6.81 -1.88 18.20
CA PHE A 94 6.55 -2.64 19.42
C PHE A 94 7.35 -3.95 19.43
N ALA A 95 7.27 -4.76 18.38
CA ALA A 95 8.02 -6.00 18.24
C ALA A 95 9.53 -5.80 18.47
N ARG A 96 10.12 -4.74 17.89
CA ARG A 96 11.55 -4.43 18.08
C ARG A 96 11.89 -4.08 19.52
N VAL A 97 11.04 -3.31 20.20
CA VAL A 97 11.25 -2.93 21.61
C VAL A 97 11.27 -4.17 22.52
N ILE A 98 10.36 -5.11 22.29
CA ILE A 98 10.29 -6.35 23.07
C ILE A 98 11.11 -7.51 22.48
N LYS A 99 11.99 -7.21 21.50
CA LYS A 99 12.95 -8.14 20.89
C LYS A 99 12.30 -9.39 20.27
N ILE A 100 11.08 -9.25 19.74
CA ILE A 100 10.46 -10.29 18.91
C ILE A 100 11.20 -10.39 17.57
N SER A 101 11.35 -11.61 17.05
CA SER A 101 11.95 -11.87 15.74
C SER A 101 11.18 -11.17 14.62
N ASN A 102 11.89 -10.65 13.62
CA ASN A 102 11.27 -10.15 12.39
C ASN A 102 10.91 -11.27 11.41
N ASP A 103 11.40 -12.49 11.59
CA ASP A 103 11.11 -13.63 10.71
C ASP A 103 9.93 -14.44 11.27
N PRO A 104 8.87 -14.77 10.47
CA PRO A 104 8.64 -14.38 9.07
C PRO A 104 8.12 -12.95 8.90
N SER A 105 7.45 -12.38 9.90
CA SER A 105 7.15 -10.96 10.02
C SER A 105 6.90 -10.59 11.49
N PRO A 106 7.20 -9.34 11.92
CA PRO A 106 6.95 -8.90 13.30
C PRO A 106 5.47 -8.97 13.67
N GLY A 107 4.59 -8.53 12.77
CA GLY A 107 3.14 -8.54 12.97
C GLY A 107 2.59 -9.96 13.18
N TYR A 108 3.04 -10.94 12.38
CA TYR A 108 2.65 -12.34 12.58
C TYR A 108 3.07 -12.86 13.95
N ASN A 109 4.31 -12.59 14.36
CA ASN A 109 4.81 -13.08 15.65
C ASN A 109 4.07 -12.44 16.84
N ILE A 110 3.72 -11.15 16.76
CA ILE A 110 2.84 -10.50 17.73
C ILE A 110 1.48 -11.21 17.79
N GLU A 111 0.86 -11.47 16.64
CA GLU A 111 -0.44 -12.15 16.58
C GLU A 111 -0.41 -13.53 17.23
N GLN A 112 0.63 -14.32 16.99
CA GLN A 112 0.78 -15.65 17.60
C GLN A 112 0.99 -15.58 19.11
N MET A 113 1.72 -14.59 19.61
CA MET A 113 1.90 -14.40 21.05
C MET A 113 0.61 -13.94 21.74
N ALA A 114 -0.20 -13.12 21.07
CA ALA A 114 -1.48 -12.65 21.60
C ALA A 114 -2.56 -13.74 21.70
N LYS A 115 -2.38 -14.89 21.03
CA LYS A 115 -3.30 -16.05 21.12
C LYS A 115 -3.07 -16.90 22.38
N LYS A 116 -1.96 -16.71 23.08
CA LYS A 116 -1.63 -17.42 24.33
C LYS A 116 -2.24 -16.72 25.52
#